data_AF-A0A2I0DQE8-F1
#
_entry.id   AF-A0A2I0DQE8-F1
#
_cell.length_a   1.000
_cell.length_b   1.000
_cell.length_c   1.000
_cell.angle_alpha   90.00
_cell.angle_beta   90.00
_cell.angle_gamma   90.00
#
_symmetry.space_group_name_H-M   'P 1'
#
loop_
_entity.id
_entity.type
_entity.pdbx_description
1 polymer ?
#
loop_
_entity_poly.entity_id
_entity_poly.type
_entity_poly.pdbx_seq_one_letter_code
_entity_poly.pdbx_strand_id
1 'polypeptide(L)'
;MMIGTELATICFYLPTPPKLPENWSYQDLNATQSMIVLNGNHWRKILTIMAKITVNGQDWRRYRDTLLLKQEESIVITALSLQSEPKVHIICGQESAQSLQINRAEFIPISTQCSSLLKHPHQSIYLCPYLDYRQFPNKQINQLRQELGLQPLD
;
A
#
# COMPACT_ATOMS: atom_id res chain seq x y z
N MET A 1 3.05 13.68 5.30
CA MET A 1 1.57 13.77 5.27
C MET A 1 1.01 12.37 5.47
N MET A 2 -0.03 12.20 6.30
CA MET A 2 -0.72 10.92 6.46
C MET A 2 -2.14 10.99 5.85
N ILE A 3 -2.61 9.89 5.26
CA ILE A 3 -3.95 9.75 4.68
C ILE A 3 -4.55 8.45 5.22
N GLY A 4 -5.76 8.52 5.78
CA GLY A 4 -6.41 7.40 6.47
C GLY A 4 -6.37 7.56 7.98
N THR A 5 -6.69 6.49 8.70
CA THR A 5 -6.74 6.46 10.17
C THR A 5 -5.35 6.26 10.79
N GLU A 6 -5.10 6.88 11.95
CA GLU A 6 -3.88 6.66 12.75
C GLU A 6 -3.87 5.26 13.39
N LEU A 7 -5.05 4.65 13.55
CA LEU A 7 -5.21 3.31 14.13
C LEU A 7 -5.05 2.17 13.10
N ALA A 8 -4.56 2.50 11.90
CA ALA A 8 -4.37 1.53 10.84
C ALA A 8 -3.46 0.38 11.30
N THR A 9 -3.69 -0.83 10.77
CA THR A 9 -2.84 -1.99 11.05
C THR A 9 -1.81 -2.23 9.94
N ILE A 10 -2.00 -1.57 8.79
CA ILE A 10 -1.13 -1.60 7.61
C ILE A 10 -0.84 -0.15 7.15
N CYS A 11 0.44 0.20 6.99
CA CYS A 11 0.84 1.50 6.42
C CYS A 11 1.55 1.31 5.09
N PHE A 12 1.10 2.05 4.08
CA PHE A 12 1.74 2.16 2.79
C PHE A 12 2.60 3.43 2.72
N TYR A 13 3.88 3.27 2.42
CA TYR A 13 4.79 4.40 2.23
C TYR A 13 4.91 4.73 0.75
N LEU A 14 4.52 5.95 0.38
CA LEU A 14 4.53 6.44 -1.01
C LEU A 14 5.33 7.74 -1.12
N PRO A 15 5.99 7.99 -2.27
CA PRO A 15 6.83 9.17 -2.45
C PRO A 15 6.02 10.41 -2.85
N THR A 16 4.99 10.25 -3.69
CA THR A 16 4.27 11.38 -4.29
C THR A 16 2.91 11.58 -3.61
N PRO A 17 2.59 12.77 -3.08
CA PRO A 17 1.26 13.04 -2.51
C PRO A 17 0.16 13.09 -3.59
N PRO A 18 -1.09 12.73 -3.25
CA PRO A 18 -2.24 13.06 -4.09
C PRO A 18 -2.58 14.54 -3.94
N LYS A 19 -3.29 15.08 -4.94
CA LYS A 19 -4.17 16.21 -4.71
C LYS A 19 -5.38 15.72 -3.90
N LEU A 20 -5.74 16.41 -2.83
CA LEU A 20 -6.97 16.15 -2.08
C LEU A 20 -8.00 17.25 -2.38
N PRO A 21 -9.29 16.93 -2.46
CA PRO A 21 -10.36 17.92 -2.40
C PRO A 21 -10.26 18.80 -1.15
N GLU A 22 -10.86 19.99 -1.22
CA GLU A 22 -11.02 20.85 -0.04
C GLU A 22 -11.86 20.13 1.02
N ASN A 23 -11.47 20.23 2.30
CA ASN A 23 -12.11 19.56 3.44
C ASN A 23 -12.21 18.03 3.31
N TRP A 24 -11.33 17.40 2.52
CA TRP A 24 -11.33 15.95 2.36
C TRP A 24 -11.12 15.23 3.70
N SER A 25 -11.94 14.23 3.97
CA SER A 25 -11.77 13.31 5.08
C SER A 25 -11.81 11.87 4.60
N TYR A 26 -10.97 11.01 5.19
CA TYR A 26 -11.02 9.57 4.93
C TYR A 26 -12.35 8.95 5.38
N GLN A 27 -13.08 9.63 6.27
CA GLN A 27 -14.39 9.18 6.76
C GLN A 27 -15.50 9.40 5.71
N ASP A 28 -15.29 10.29 4.73
CA ASP A 28 -16.28 10.60 3.69
C ASP A 28 -16.69 9.36 2.90
N LEU A 29 -17.98 9.21 2.59
CA LEU A 29 -18.50 8.05 1.86
C LEU A 29 -17.79 7.82 0.52
N ASN A 30 -17.36 8.90 -0.14
CA ASN A 30 -16.70 8.87 -1.45
C ASN A 30 -15.21 9.25 -1.39
N ALA A 31 -14.54 9.12 -0.24
CA ALA A 31 -13.17 9.58 -0.02
C ALA A 31 -12.18 9.07 -1.09
N THR A 32 -12.18 7.77 -1.40
CA THR A 32 -11.29 7.19 -2.41
C THR A 32 -11.69 7.58 -3.83
N GLN A 33 -13.00 7.67 -4.11
CA GLN A 33 -13.52 8.08 -5.41
C GLN A 33 -13.17 9.54 -5.73
N SER A 34 -13.29 10.45 -4.76
CA SER A 34 -12.95 11.86 -4.94
C SER A 34 -11.44 12.05 -5.18
N MET A 35 -10.59 11.28 -4.51
CA MET A 35 -9.15 11.21 -4.82
C MET A 35 -8.90 10.74 -6.26
N ILE A 36 -9.59 9.70 -6.71
CA ILE A 36 -9.44 9.16 -8.08
C ILE A 36 -9.86 10.21 -9.12
N VAL A 37 -10.98 10.90 -8.92
CA VAL A 37 -11.46 11.92 -9.85
C VAL A 37 -10.43 13.04 -10.00
N LEU A 38 -9.83 13.49 -8.88
CA LEU A 38 -8.90 14.63 -8.89
C LEU A 38 -7.50 14.29 -9.42
N ASN A 39 -7.07 13.03 -9.32
CA ASN A 39 -5.72 12.60 -9.66
C ASN A 39 -5.64 11.67 -10.89
N GLY A 40 -6.77 11.20 -11.38
CA GLY A 40 -6.88 10.38 -12.57
C GLY A 40 -6.26 8.98 -12.45
N ASN A 41 -5.73 8.49 -13.57
CA ASN A 41 -5.25 7.11 -13.69
C ASN A 41 -4.12 6.77 -12.72
N HIS A 42 -3.31 7.75 -12.31
CA HIS A 42 -2.17 7.49 -11.43
C HIS A 42 -2.64 6.94 -10.07
N TRP A 43 -3.43 7.73 -9.34
CA TRP A 43 -3.93 7.33 -8.02
C TRP A 43 -5.00 6.23 -8.07
N ARG A 44 -5.73 6.10 -9.17
CA ARG A 44 -6.61 4.94 -9.39
C ARG A 44 -5.84 3.62 -9.33
N LYS A 45 -4.64 3.54 -9.92
CA LYS A 45 -3.81 2.33 -9.86
C LYS A 45 -3.37 2.03 -8.44
N ILE A 46 -2.84 3.04 -7.75
CA ILE A 46 -2.35 2.94 -6.37
C ILE A 46 -3.45 2.38 -5.46
N LEU A 47 -4.61 3.05 -5.41
CA LEU A 47 -5.73 2.64 -4.56
C LEU A 47 -6.30 1.27 -4.94
N THR A 48 -6.32 0.94 -6.24
CA THR A 48 -6.75 -0.38 -6.70
C THR A 48 -5.80 -1.48 -6.24
N ILE A 49 -4.50 -1.27 -6.33
CA ILE A 49 -3.50 -2.26 -5.90
C ILE A 49 -3.52 -2.39 -4.37
N MET A 50 -3.62 -1.28 -3.62
CA MET A 50 -3.80 -1.31 -2.17
C MET A 50 -5.02 -2.16 -1.79
N ALA A 51 -6.19 -1.90 -2.37
CA ALA A 51 -7.39 -2.69 -2.09
C ALA A 51 -7.22 -4.17 -2.42
N LYS A 52 -6.53 -4.49 -3.53
CA LYS A 52 -6.20 -5.87 -3.86
C LYS A 52 -5.25 -6.52 -2.85
N ILE A 53 -4.32 -5.78 -2.27
CA ILE A 53 -3.41 -6.32 -1.26
C ILE A 53 -4.16 -6.62 0.03
N THR A 54 -5.09 -5.75 0.45
CA THR A 54 -5.62 -5.77 1.81
C THR A 54 -6.98 -6.42 1.96
N VAL A 55 -7.79 -6.52 0.91
CA VAL A 55 -9.14 -7.09 1.03
C VAL A 55 -9.09 -8.51 1.57
N ASN A 56 -9.84 -8.76 2.65
CA ASN A 56 -10.10 -10.10 3.14
C ASN A 56 -11.32 -10.70 2.41
N GLY A 57 -11.06 -11.22 1.21
CA GLY A 57 -12.08 -11.72 0.28
C GLY A 57 -11.67 -11.47 -1.17
N GLN A 58 -12.63 -11.56 -2.08
CA GLN A 58 -12.42 -11.39 -3.53
C GLN A 58 -12.85 -10.02 -4.06
N ASP A 59 -13.79 -9.33 -3.38
CA ASP A 59 -14.38 -8.09 -3.86
C ASP A 59 -13.54 -6.84 -3.51
N TRP A 60 -12.34 -6.78 -4.08
CA TRP A 60 -11.45 -5.63 -3.94
C TRP A 60 -12.05 -4.34 -4.54
N ARG A 61 -13.01 -4.43 -5.46
CA ARG A 61 -13.64 -3.26 -6.09
C ARG A 61 -14.52 -2.54 -5.09
N ARG A 62 -15.47 -3.26 -4.50
CA ARG A 62 -16.30 -2.72 -3.42
C ARG A 62 -15.44 -2.27 -2.25
N TYR A 63 -14.45 -3.07 -1.86
CA TYR A 63 -13.53 -2.71 -0.79
C TYR A 63 -12.83 -1.37 -1.03
N ARG A 64 -12.25 -1.15 -2.21
CA ARG A 64 -11.62 0.13 -2.61
C ARG A 64 -12.59 1.31 -2.47
N ASP A 65 -13.83 1.11 -2.92
CA ASP A 65 -14.79 2.19 -3.05
C ASP A 65 -15.47 2.53 -1.71
N THR A 66 -15.55 1.58 -0.76
CA THR A 66 -16.33 1.77 0.47
C THR A 66 -15.55 1.64 1.78
N LEU A 67 -14.39 0.95 1.80
CA LEU A 67 -13.70 0.58 3.04
C LEU A 67 -12.22 0.98 3.10
N LEU A 68 -11.51 1.00 1.97
CA LEU A 68 -10.09 1.30 1.91
C LEU A 68 -9.78 2.67 2.56
N LEU A 69 -8.72 2.73 3.38
CA LEU A 69 -8.27 3.89 4.17
C LEU A 69 -9.17 4.27 5.36
N LYS A 70 -10.27 3.55 5.59
CA LYS A 70 -11.21 3.88 6.68
C LYS A 70 -10.84 3.22 8.01
N GLN A 71 -10.24 2.03 7.96
CA GLN A 71 -10.06 1.18 9.13
C GLN A 71 -8.65 0.58 9.17
N GLU A 72 -8.29 -0.21 8.16
CA GLU A 72 -7.08 -1.04 8.23
C GLU A 72 -5.84 -0.38 7.65
N GLU A 73 -6.01 0.53 6.69
CA GLU A 73 -4.89 1.14 5.97
C GLU A 73 -4.69 2.62 6.25
N SER A 74 -3.43 3.01 6.29
CA SER A 74 -3.00 4.39 6.12
C SER A 74 -1.95 4.49 5.01
N ILE A 75 -1.81 5.70 4.49
CA ILE A 75 -0.71 6.08 3.59
C ILE A 75 0.11 7.15 4.29
N VAL A 76 1.43 6.96 4.31
CA VAL A 76 2.36 8.02 4.71
C VAL A 76 3.17 8.45 3.49
N ILE A 77 3.09 9.74 3.19
CA ILE A 77 3.81 10.37 2.09
C ILE A 77 5.13 10.95 2.58
N THR A 78 6.21 10.70 1.82
CA THR A 78 7.58 11.21 2.06
C THR A 78 8.05 11.01 3.50
N ALA A 79 7.82 9.82 4.04
CA ALA A 79 8.30 9.48 5.38
C ALA A 79 9.83 9.45 5.45
N LEU A 80 10.38 9.96 6.56
CA LEU A 80 11.82 9.88 6.86
C LEU A 80 12.14 8.76 7.87
N SER A 81 11.11 8.19 8.50
CA SER A 81 11.20 7.03 9.38
C SER A 81 9.92 6.20 9.30
N LEU A 82 10.03 4.92 9.63
CA LEU A 82 8.85 4.08 9.84
C LEU A 82 8.00 4.66 10.97
N GLN A 83 6.69 4.45 10.87
CA GLN A 83 5.78 4.82 11.95
C GLN A 83 5.95 3.81 13.10
N SER A 84 5.77 4.24 14.35
CA SER A 84 5.86 3.34 15.50
C SER A 84 4.68 2.36 15.55
N GLU A 85 3.53 2.80 15.07
CA GLU A 85 2.34 2.00 14.81
C GLU A 85 1.92 2.33 13.38
N PRO A 86 1.95 1.37 12.45
CA PRO A 86 1.22 0.10 12.56
C PRO A 86 2.10 -1.17 12.57
N LYS A 87 1.45 -2.33 12.66
CA LYS A 87 2.13 -3.64 12.69
C LYS A 87 2.76 -4.02 11.35
N VAL A 88 2.19 -3.60 10.23
CA VAL A 88 2.65 -3.97 8.89
C VAL A 88 3.05 -2.73 8.09
N HIS A 89 4.26 -2.75 7.55
CA HIS A 89 4.82 -1.68 6.73
C HIS A 89 5.01 -2.16 5.29
N ILE A 90 4.40 -1.47 4.32
CA ILE A 90 4.55 -1.76 2.89
C ILE A 90 5.18 -0.55 2.22
N ILE A 91 6.47 -0.66 1.89
CA ILE A 91 7.26 0.42 1.30
C ILE A 91 7.21 0.29 -0.22
N CYS A 92 6.62 1.29 -0.88
CA CYS A 92 6.25 1.21 -2.28
C CYS A 92 7.26 1.93 -3.18
N GLY A 93 8.13 1.16 -3.85
CA GLY A 93 9.11 1.68 -4.79
C GLY A 93 10.42 2.15 -4.14
N GLN A 94 11.43 2.38 -5.00
CA GLN A 94 12.79 2.70 -4.58
C GLN A 94 12.91 4.04 -3.86
N GLU A 95 12.17 5.06 -4.31
CA GLU A 95 12.22 6.41 -3.73
C GLU A 95 11.80 6.39 -2.25
N SER A 96 10.67 5.75 -1.92
CA SER A 96 10.24 5.61 -0.52
C SER A 96 11.23 4.82 0.34
N ALA A 97 11.82 3.75 -0.21
CA ALA A 97 12.84 2.98 0.50
C ALA A 97 14.10 3.82 0.79
N GLN A 98 14.50 4.69 -0.14
CA GLN A 98 15.62 5.61 0.05
C GLN A 98 15.31 6.71 1.07
N SER A 99 14.12 7.33 1.00
CA SER A 99 13.71 8.35 1.99
C SER A 99 13.67 7.80 3.41
N LEU A 100 13.24 6.54 3.56
CA LEU A 100 13.22 5.81 4.83
C LEU A 100 14.58 5.22 5.23
N GLN A 101 15.63 5.40 4.43
CA GLN A 101 16.98 4.87 4.66
C GLN A 101 17.01 3.34 4.86
N ILE A 102 16.16 2.61 4.14
CA ILE A 102 16.04 1.16 4.31
C ILE A 102 17.28 0.45 3.75
N ASN A 103 17.92 -0.33 4.61
CA ASN A 103 19.01 -1.22 4.21
C ASN A 103 18.45 -2.47 3.50
N ARG A 104 18.41 -2.45 2.16
CA ARG A 104 17.87 -3.57 1.37
C ARG A 104 18.62 -4.90 1.58
N ALA A 105 19.85 -4.88 2.10
CA ALA A 105 20.61 -6.11 2.39
C ALA A 105 20.02 -6.93 3.55
N GLU A 106 19.16 -6.32 4.38
CA GLU A 106 18.45 -6.99 5.48
C GLU A 106 17.18 -7.72 5.00
N PHE A 107 16.86 -7.62 3.71
CA PHE A 107 15.64 -8.17 3.14
C PHE A 107 15.93 -9.37 2.25
N ILE A 108 14.99 -10.32 2.24
CA ILE A 108 15.04 -11.51 1.40
C ILE A 108 13.88 -11.52 0.39
N PRO A 109 14.05 -12.10 -0.80
CA PRO A 109 12.95 -12.28 -1.74
C PRO A 109 11.81 -13.12 -1.15
N ILE A 110 10.57 -12.71 -1.39
CA ILE A 110 9.39 -13.51 -1.01
C ILE A 110 9.31 -14.81 -1.82
N SER A 111 9.84 -14.81 -3.04
CA SER A 111 9.89 -15.98 -3.90
C SER A 111 11.18 -16.01 -4.69
N THR A 112 11.72 -17.20 -4.93
CA THR A 112 12.89 -17.41 -5.80
C THR A 112 12.68 -16.92 -7.23
N GLN A 113 11.43 -16.78 -7.66
CA GLN A 113 11.06 -16.27 -8.99
C GLN A 113 10.85 -14.75 -9.03
N CYS A 114 10.96 -14.04 -7.90
CA CYS A 114 10.62 -12.62 -7.79
C CYS A 114 11.63 -11.88 -6.89
N SER A 115 12.56 -11.17 -7.51
CA SER A 115 13.55 -10.33 -6.79
C SER A 115 13.06 -8.93 -6.46
N SER A 116 11.91 -8.51 -7.02
CA SER A 116 11.38 -7.16 -6.83
C SER A 116 10.47 -7.00 -5.62
N LEU A 117 10.02 -8.11 -5.02
CA LEU A 117 9.18 -8.15 -3.83
C LEU A 117 9.96 -8.85 -2.70
N LEU A 118 10.29 -8.08 -1.66
CA LEU A 118 11.16 -8.51 -0.58
C LEU A 118 10.46 -8.38 0.77
N LYS A 119 10.86 -9.22 1.73
CA LYS A 119 10.39 -9.16 3.13
C LYS A 119 11.58 -9.10 4.09
N HIS A 120 11.39 -8.41 5.21
CA HIS A 120 12.31 -8.49 6.33
C HIS A 120 12.09 -9.83 7.06
N PRO A 121 13.14 -10.57 7.45
CA PRO A 121 13.00 -11.92 8.02
C PRO A 121 12.40 -11.94 9.43
N HIS A 122 12.44 -10.82 10.15
CA HIS A 122 12.06 -10.75 11.58
C HIS A 122 11.02 -9.67 11.89
N GLN A 123 10.62 -8.88 10.89
CA GLN A 123 9.69 -7.76 11.06
C GLN A 123 8.68 -7.80 9.92
N SER A 124 7.47 -7.33 10.16
CA SER A 124 6.41 -7.24 9.15
C SER A 124 6.62 -6.03 8.23
N ILE A 125 7.79 -5.96 7.59
CA ILE A 125 8.18 -4.89 6.67
C ILE A 125 8.41 -5.52 5.30
N TYR A 126 7.77 -4.95 4.29
CA TYR A 126 7.80 -5.44 2.92
C TYR A 126 8.25 -4.33 1.98
N LEU A 127 9.15 -4.67 1.06
CA LEU A 127 9.55 -3.81 -0.05
C LEU A 127 8.86 -4.33 -1.30
N CYS A 128 8.02 -3.51 -1.93
CA CYS A 128 7.37 -3.85 -3.18
C CYS A 128 7.74 -2.84 -4.28
N PRO A 129 7.53 -3.20 -5.57
CA PRO A 129 7.59 -2.22 -6.64
C PRO A 129 6.59 -1.08 -6.40
N TYR A 130 6.74 0.01 -7.15
CA TYR A 130 5.74 1.07 -7.08
C TYR A 130 4.35 0.53 -7.47
N LEU A 131 3.29 1.08 -6.88
CA LEU A 131 1.92 0.61 -7.07
C LEU A 131 1.34 1.04 -8.44
N ASP A 132 1.95 0.52 -9.51
CA ASP A 132 1.54 0.61 -10.91
C ASP A 132 1.52 -0.81 -11.49
N TYR A 133 0.48 -1.21 -12.21
CA TYR A 133 0.33 -2.57 -12.75
C TYR A 133 1.43 -2.99 -13.73
N ARG A 134 2.19 -2.05 -14.30
CA ARG A 134 3.38 -2.34 -15.12
C ARG A 134 4.56 -2.82 -14.28
N GLN A 135 4.59 -2.42 -13.00
CA GLN A 135 5.66 -2.74 -12.06
C GLN A 135 5.25 -3.83 -11.07
N PHE A 136 3.98 -3.83 -10.64
CA PHE A 136 3.47 -4.74 -9.61
C PHE A 136 2.25 -5.54 -10.14
N PRO A 137 2.50 -6.62 -10.90
CA PRO A 137 1.45 -7.42 -11.53
C PRO A 137 0.68 -8.29 -10.52
N ASN A 138 -0.52 -8.75 -10.89
CA ASN A 138 -1.39 -9.58 -10.02
C ASN A 138 -0.67 -10.79 -9.39
N LYS A 139 0.27 -11.44 -10.11
CA LYS A 139 1.06 -12.56 -9.56
C LYS A 139 1.82 -12.14 -8.30
N GLN A 140 2.48 -10.98 -8.32
CA GLN A 140 3.23 -10.49 -7.16
C GLN A 140 2.30 -9.94 -6.07
N ILE A 141 1.15 -9.36 -6.44
CA ILE A 141 0.12 -8.97 -5.47
C ILE A 141 -0.35 -10.22 -4.68
N ASN A 142 -0.62 -11.33 -5.36
CA ASN A 142 -1.02 -12.58 -4.71
C ASN A 142 0.10 -13.16 -3.83
N GLN A 143 1.37 -13.05 -4.22
CA GLN A 143 2.50 -13.44 -3.36
C GLN A 143 2.54 -12.61 -2.07
N LEU A 144 2.35 -11.29 -2.16
CA LEU A 144 2.28 -10.44 -0.96
C LEU A 144 1.07 -10.77 -0.09
N ARG A 145 -0.11 -11.00 -0.69
CA ARG A 145 -1.31 -11.40 0.04
C ARG A 145 -1.08 -12.67 0.86
N GLN A 146 -0.45 -13.68 0.27
CA GLN A 146 -0.13 -14.93 0.97
C GLN A 146 0.82 -14.71 2.15
N GLU A 147 1.82 -13.84 2.02
CA GLU A 147 2.71 -13.46 3.12
C GLU A 147 1.99 -12.70 4.24
N LEU A 148 0.89 -12.01 3.92
CA LEU A 148 0.00 -11.36 4.87
C LEU A 148 -1.08 -12.30 5.43
N GLY A 149 -1.07 -13.59 5.08
CA GLY A 149 -2.06 -14.57 5.52
C GLY A 149 -3.41 -14.50 4.79
N LEU A 150 -3.47 -13.79 3.66
CA LEU A 150 -4.68 -13.63 2.85
C LEU A 150 -4.71 -14.60 1.66
N GLN A 151 -5.93 -15.00 1.26
CA GLN A 151 -6.13 -15.84 0.07
C GLN A 151 -5.75 -15.09 -1.21
N PRO A 152 -5.18 -15.74 -2.23
CA PRO A 152 -4.94 -15.11 -3.52
C PRO A 152 -6.26 -14.64 -4.15
N LEU A 153 -6.19 -13.59 -4.95
CA LEU A 153 -7.30 -13.15 -5.79
C LEU A 153 -7.37 -13.99 -7.07
N ASP A 154 -8.60 -14.23 -7.52
CA ASP A 154 -8.92 -14.87 -8.81
C ASP A 154 -8.57 -13.99 -10.04
#